data_AF-A0A257UMX9-F1
#
_entry.id   AF-A0A257UMX9-F1
#
_cell.length_a   1.000
_cell.length_b   1.000
_cell.length_c   1.000
_cell.angle_alpha   90.00
_cell.angle_beta   90.00
_cell.angle_gamma   90.00
#
_symmetry.space_group_name_H-M   'P 1'
#
loop_
_entity.id
_entity.type
_entity.pdbx_description
1 polymer ?
#
loop_
_entity_poly.entity_id
_entity_poly.type
_entity_poly.pdbx_seq_one_letter_code
_entity_poly.pdbx_strand_id
1 'polypeptide(L)'
;MYFTMGLNKWQSSDTWPPKGATPTTYFLSSAGNANTLDGDGALVLAAPAADHPDAFTYDPEHPVTSYGGNVCCTGNAITGGAFDQRKMEARPDILVYTSEPFATGTEVSGPIVPTLYVSSDAKDTDVTVKVIDVYPDGRAYNLDESIQRMRYRDGYDKPLAWMEPGKVYKVTLQPLTTSNYFAAGHRLRIEVSSSNFPRFDRNLNTGGRNYDEAAGIIAHNVIHHSAQYPSQITITVVR
;
A
#
# COMPACT_ATOMS: atom_id res chain seq x y z
N MET A 1 -24.15 -10.74 -1.92
CA MET A 1 -23.98 -10.75 -0.45
C MET A 1 -22.51 -10.56 -0.14
N TYR A 2 -22.16 -9.76 0.86
CA TYR A 2 -20.79 -9.50 1.30
C TYR A 2 -20.78 -9.34 2.82
N PHE A 3 -19.64 -9.60 3.46
CA PHE A 3 -19.48 -9.40 4.91
C PHE A 3 -18.75 -8.10 5.15
N THR A 4 -19.34 -7.21 5.94
CA THR A 4 -18.72 -5.93 6.30
C THR A 4 -18.01 -6.07 7.64
N MET A 5 -16.68 -6.10 7.56
CA MET A 5 -15.78 -6.07 8.71
C MET A 5 -15.97 -4.76 9.50
N GLY A 6 -15.58 -4.73 10.76
CA GLY A 6 -15.85 -3.61 11.66
C GLY A 6 -17.30 -3.60 12.18
N LEU A 7 -18.31 -3.67 11.29
CA LEU A 7 -19.70 -3.92 11.69
C LEU A 7 -19.95 -5.36 12.13
N ASN A 8 -19.16 -6.29 11.60
CA ASN A 8 -19.31 -7.73 11.76
C ASN A 8 -20.69 -8.25 11.35
N LYS A 9 -21.16 -7.81 10.18
CA LYS A 9 -22.50 -8.15 9.65
C LYS A 9 -22.44 -8.56 8.19
N TRP A 10 -23.29 -9.52 7.84
CA TRP A 10 -23.61 -9.81 6.44
C TRP A 10 -24.53 -8.71 5.88
N GLN A 11 -24.18 -8.23 4.70
CA GLN A 11 -24.95 -7.26 3.93
C GLN A 11 -25.20 -7.78 2.51
N SER A 12 -26.17 -7.19 1.81
CA SER A 12 -26.54 -7.56 0.44
C SER A 12 -26.70 -6.33 -0.43
N SER A 13 -26.24 -6.43 -1.68
CA SER A 13 -26.49 -5.45 -2.74
C SER A 13 -26.58 -6.20 -4.07
N ASP A 14 -27.35 -5.66 -5.01
CA ASP A 14 -27.51 -6.22 -6.36
C ASP A 14 -26.35 -5.82 -7.29
N THR A 15 -25.51 -4.88 -6.86
CA THR A 15 -24.33 -4.41 -7.59
C THR A 15 -23.08 -4.51 -6.73
N TRP A 16 -21.92 -4.62 -7.38
CA TRP A 16 -20.62 -4.37 -6.77
C TRP A 16 -19.89 -3.29 -7.58
N PRO A 17 -19.48 -2.17 -6.98
CA PRO A 17 -19.65 -1.78 -5.57
C PRO A 17 -21.13 -1.63 -5.13
N PRO A 18 -21.42 -1.65 -3.81
CA PRO A 18 -22.79 -1.49 -3.31
C PRO A 18 -23.42 -0.17 -3.76
N LYS A 19 -24.75 -0.12 -3.86
CA LYS A 19 -25.48 1.12 -4.16
C LYS A 19 -25.12 2.22 -3.15
N GLY A 20 -24.88 3.44 -3.64
CA GLY A 20 -24.44 4.58 -2.80
C GLY A 20 -22.93 4.68 -2.60
N ALA A 21 -22.16 3.68 -3.06
CA ALA A 21 -20.71 3.72 -3.09
C ALA A 21 -20.19 4.82 -4.02
N THR A 22 -19.30 5.68 -3.51
CA THR A 22 -18.65 6.74 -4.27
C THR A 22 -17.13 6.76 -4.02
N PRO A 23 -16.31 7.02 -5.05
CA PRO A 23 -14.86 7.12 -4.88
C PRO A 23 -14.49 8.36 -4.07
N THR A 24 -13.62 8.19 -3.08
CA THR A 24 -13.03 9.27 -2.28
C THR A 24 -11.52 9.15 -2.33
N THR A 25 -10.83 10.21 -2.75
CA THR A 25 -9.37 10.21 -2.93
C THR A 25 -8.69 10.88 -1.75
N TYR A 26 -7.67 10.22 -1.22
CA TYR A 26 -6.70 10.78 -0.30
C TYR A 26 -5.34 10.84 -0.98
N PHE A 27 -4.62 11.94 -0.80
CA PHE A 27 -3.25 12.13 -1.26
C PHE A 27 -2.28 11.84 -0.12
N LEU A 28 -1.13 11.28 -0.46
CA LEU A 28 -0.01 11.14 0.46
C LEU A 28 0.58 12.55 0.69
N SER A 29 1.04 12.81 1.90
CA SER A 29 1.72 14.04 2.30
C SER A 29 2.65 13.75 3.47
N SER A 30 3.79 14.41 3.56
CA SER A 30 4.75 14.30 4.66
C SER A 30 5.71 15.51 4.61
N ALA A 31 6.60 15.67 5.61
CA ALA A 31 7.74 16.57 5.49
C ALA A 31 9.04 15.82 5.14
N GLY A 32 8.91 14.68 4.46
CA GLY A 32 10.00 13.79 4.07
C GLY A 32 10.39 12.75 5.13
N ASN A 33 9.56 12.55 6.16
CA ASN A 33 9.84 11.64 7.27
C ASN A 33 8.68 10.65 7.49
N ALA A 34 8.06 10.12 6.44
CA ALA A 34 6.98 9.13 6.58
C ALA A 34 7.48 7.74 7.00
N ASN A 35 8.79 7.51 7.14
CA ASN A 35 9.34 6.23 7.59
C ASN A 35 8.87 5.91 9.01
N THR A 36 8.44 4.67 9.20
CA THR A 36 7.95 4.10 10.46
C THR A 36 6.62 4.66 10.97
N LEU A 37 6.06 4.00 11.99
CA LEU A 37 4.88 4.43 12.73
C LEU A 37 5.03 5.82 13.38
N ASP A 38 6.26 6.21 13.71
CA ASP A 38 6.56 7.47 14.39
C ASP A 38 6.83 8.63 13.40
N GLY A 39 6.69 8.35 12.10
CA GLY A 39 6.86 9.33 11.03
C GLY A 39 5.73 10.35 10.90
N ASP A 40 5.89 11.29 9.97
CA ASP A 40 4.95 12.40 9.73
C ASP A 40 4.03 12.20 8.52
N GLY A 41 3.95 10.97 8.00
CA GLY A 41 3.12 10.63 6.85
C GLY A 41 1.62 10.74 7.13
N ALA A 42 0.94 11.50 6.29
CA ALA A 42 -0.47 11.79 6.37
C ALA A 42 -1.22 11.43 5.08
N LEU A 43 -2.50 11.06 5.23
CA LEU A 43 -3.46 10.97 4.14
C LEU A 43 -4.41 12.17 4.20
N VAL A 44 -4.33 13.03 3.19
CA VAL A 44 -5.05 14.32 3.15
C VAL A 44 -5.98 14.41 1.94
N LEU A 45 -7.03 15.21 2.01
CA LEU A 45 -8.01 15.34 0.91
C LEU A 45 -7.57 16.27 -0.23
N ALA A 46 -6.57 17.12 0.02
CA ALA A 46 -5.99 18.02 -0.97
C ALA A 46 -4.55 17.62 -1.24
N ALA A 47 -4.15 17.58 -2.52
CA ALA A 47 -2.79 17.24 -2.90
C ALA A 47 -1.78 18.24 -2.30
N PRO A 48 -0.63 17.77 -1.77
CA PRO A 48 0.41 18.65 -1.28
C PRO A 48 0.98 19.52 -2.40
N ALA A 49 1.29 20.78 -2.09
CA ALA A 49 1.87 21.70 -3.06
C ALA A 49 3.39 21.58 -3.16
N ALA A 50 4.07 21.38 -2.03
CA ALA A 50 5.51 21.22 -1.96
C ALA A 50 5.94 19.79 -2.28
N ASP A 51 7.17 19.63 -2.72
CA ASP A 51 7.78 18.33 -3.00
C ASP A 51 8.70 17.94 -1.84
N HIS A 52 8.21 17.02 -1.00
CA HIS A 52 8.93 16.47 0.14
C HIS A 52 8.91 14.94 0.08
N PRO A 53 9.56 14.33 -0.91
CA PRO A 53 9.45 12.90 -1.14
C PRO A 53 10.02 12.09 0.03
N ASP A 54 9.47 10.91 0.25
CA ASP A 54 9.94 9.99 1.29
C ASP A 54 10.83 8.91 0.67
N ALA A 55 12.02 8.72 1.23
CA ALA A 55 13.00 7.76 0.75
C ALA A 55 13.14 6.58 1.71
N PHE A 56 13.41 5.40 1.18
CA PHE A 56 13.70 4.21 1.96
C PHE A 56 14.62 3.25 1.22
N THR A 57 15.34 2.44 1.99
CA THR A 57 16.28 1.45 1.46
C THR A 57 15.63 0.08 1.48
N TYR A 58 15.59 -0.59 0.34
CA TYR A 58 15.15 -1.98 0.22
C TYR A 58 16.36 -2.90 0.03
N ASP A 59 16.57 -3.77 1.00
CA ASP A 59 17.55 -4.87 0.94
C ASP A 59 16.82 -6.21 0.71
N PRO A 60 17.02 -6.87 -0.45
CA PRO A 60 16.42 -8.17 -0.71
C PRO A 60 16.78 -9.25 0.31
N GLU A 61 17.92 -9.15 1.01
CA GLU A 61 18.27 -10.11 2.07
C GLU A 61 17.50 -9.86 3.38
N HIS A 62 16.91 -8.67 3.56
CA HIS A 62 16.16 -8.27 4.75
C HIS A 62 14.77 -7.73 4.39
N PRO A 63 13.94 -8.50 3.66
CA PRO A 63 12.64 -8.02 3.20
C PRO A 63 11.68 -7.75 4.37
N VAL A 64 10.71 -6.87 4.15
CA VAL A 64 9.51 -6.80 4.97
C VAL A 64 8.78 -8.14 4.88
N THR A 65 8.51 -8.73 6.04
CA THR A 65 7.85 -10.03 6.13
C THR A 65 6.34 -9.90 6.10
N SER A 66 5.67 -10.84 5.43
CA SER A 66 4.23 -10.98 5.44
C SER A 66 3.73 -11.32 6.84
N TYR A 67 2.79 -10.51 7.35
CA TYR A 67 2.23 -10.65 8.68
C TYR A 67 0.71 -10.49 8.63
N GLY A 68 0.00 -11.62 8.50
CA GLY A 68 -1.42 -11.65 8.17
C GLY A 68 -1.67 -11.54 6.66
N GLY A 69 -2.83 -11.00 6.29
CA GLY A 69 -3.22 -10.75 4.91
C GLY A 69 -3.78 -11.98 4.20
N ASN A 70 -3.70 -11.99 2.87
CA ASN A 70 -4.17 -13.09 2.05
C ASN A 70 -3.13 -14.21 1.99
N VAL A 71 -3.60 -15.45 2.04
CA VAL A 71 -2.75 -16.66 2.10
C VAL A 71 -2.76 -17.48 0.82
N CYS A 72 -3.19 -16.93 -0.32
CA CYS A 72 -3.09 -17.74 -1.54
C CYS A 72 -1.65 -18.16 -1.76
N CYS A 73 -1.49 -19.41 -2.19
CA CYS A 73 -0.32 -19.81 -2.95
C CYS A 73 0.98 -19.85 -2.12
N THR A 74 0.89 -19.79 -0.77
CA THR A 74 2.03 -19.75 0.18
C THR A 74 2.10 -20.97 1.10
N GLY A 75 1.19 -21.95 0.91
CA GLY A 75 1.12 -23.14 1.76
C GLY A 75 0.93 -22.77 3.24
N ASN A 76 1.78 -23.32 4.11
CA ASN A 76 1.77 -23.01 5.55
C ASN A 76 2.82 -21.95 5.94
N ALA A 77 3.41 -21.24 4.98
CA ALA A 77 4.48 -20.27 5.25
C ALA A 77 3.96 -18.99 5.94
N ILE A 78 2.66 -18.69 5.83
CA ILE A 78 2.03 -17.49 6.38
C ILE A 78 0.72 -17.87 7.05
N THR A 79 0.44 -17.28 8.22
CA THR A 79 -0.90 -17.30 8.81
C THR A 79 -1.69 -16.11 8.31
N GLY A 80 -2.83 -16.38 7.67
CA GLY A 80 -3.68 -15.35 7.06
C GLY A 80 -4.63 -14.68 8.03
N GLY A 81 -5.17 -13.55 7.61
CA GLY A 81 -6.18 -12.78 8.34
C GLY A 81 -5.70 -11.42 8.82
N ALA A 82 -6.49 -10.81 9.71
CA ALA A 82 -6.22 -9.49 10.25
C ALA A 82 -5.24 -9.58 11.44
N PHE A 83 -4.08 -8.95 11.29
CA PHE A 83 -3.01 -8.91 12.28
C PHE A 83 -2.65 -7.45 12.58
N ASP A 84 -2.24 -7.20 13.82
CA ASP A 84 -1.82 -5.87 14.27
C ASP A 84 -0.43 -5.53 13.70
N GLN A 85 -0.38 -4.56 12.79
CA GLN A 85 0.80 -4.23 12.00
C GLN A 85 1.83 -3.37 12.74
N ARG A 86 1.51 -2.82 13.91
CA ARG A 86 2.41 -1.89 14.65
C ARG A 86 3.85 -2.34 14.78
N LYS A 87 4.09 -3.64 14.95
CA LYS A 87 5.45 -4.20 15.02
C LYS A 87 6.18 -4.11 13.68
N MET A 88 5.49 -4.31 12.57
CA MET A 88 6.05 -4.18 11.22
C MET A 88 6.33 -2.71 10.92
N GLU A 89 5.38 -1.82 11.26
CA GLU A 89 5.47 -0.38 11.06
C GLU A 89 6.66 0.28 11.79
N ALA A 90 7.38 -0.40 12.68
CA ALA A 90 8.61 0.11 13.27
C ALA A 90 9.83 0.04 12.33
N ARG A 91 9.69 -0.60 11.16
CA ARG A 91 10.79 -0.78 10.21
C ARG A 91 11.02 0.50 9.38
N PRO A 92 12.29 0.90 9.16
CA PRO A 92 12.61 2.11 8.39
C PRO A 92 12.29 1.99 6.89
N ASP A 93 12.12 0.77 6.38
CA ASP A 93 11.73 0.50 4.99
C ASP A 93 10.21 0.35 4.79
N ILE A 94 9.42 0.78 5.79
CA ILE A 94 7.97 0.95 5.68
C ILE A 94 7.64 2.42 5.88
N LEU A 95 7.05 3.03 4.86
CA LEU A 95 6.48 4.36 4.94
C LEU A 95 5.02 4.25 5.40
N VAL A 96 4.63 5.04 6.39
CA VAL A 96 3.30 4.99 7.01
C VAL A 96 2.57 6.32 6.76
N TYR A 97 1.41 6.26 6.12
CA TYR A 97 0.56 7.43 5.90
C TYR A 97 -0.81 7.22 6.54
N THR A 98 -1.21 8.11 7.44
CA THR A 98 -2.45 7.96 8.21
C THR A 98 -3.38 9.16 8.01
N SER A 99 -4.68 8.92 7.86
CA SER A 99 -5.67 9.99 7.76
C SER A 99 -5.94 10.64 9.13
N GLU A 100 -6.60 11.80 9.09
CA GLU A 100 -7.39 12.25 10.24
C GLU A 100 -8.45 11.22 10.62
N PRO A 101 -8.89 11.16 11.89
CA PRO A 101 -9.86 10.18 12.31
C PRO A 101 -11.20 10.50 11.65
N PHE A 102 -11.93 9.45 11.25
CA PHE A 102 -13.27 9.62 10.72
C PHE A 102 -14.19 10.21 11.81
N ALA A 103 -14.81 11.35 11.51
CA ALA A 103 -15.69 12.05 12.46
C ALA A 103 -16.97 11.24 12.77
N THR A 104 -17.44 10.47 11.78
CA THR A 104 -18.57 9.53 11.90
C THR A 104 -18.14 8.19 11.32
N GLY A 105 -18.81 7.12 11.73
CA GLY A 105 -18.50 5.82 11.17
C GLY A 105 -18.72 5.78 9.66
N THR A 106 -17.74 5.23 8.94
CA THR A 106 -17.60 5.31 7.49
C THR A 106 -17.41 3.91 6.93
N GLU A 107 -18.34 3.46 6.09
CA GLU A 107 -18.20 2.18 5.40
C GLU A 107 -17.35 2.36 4.13
N VAL A 108 -16.33 1.52 4.00
CA VAL A 108 -15.51 1.40 2.80
C VAL A 108 -15.74 0.00 2.21
N SER A 109 -16.59 -0.05 1.18
CA SER A 109 -16.97 -1.30 0.51
C SER A 109 -16.84 -1.16 -1.00
N GLY A 110 -15.85 -1.82 -1.58
CA GLY A 110 -15.55 -1.72 -3.01
C GLY A 110 -14.06 -1.77 -3.31
N PRO A 111 -13.67 -1.43 -4.56
CA PRO A 111 -12.27 -1.35 -4.95
C PRO A 111 -11.56 -0.22 -4.21
N ILE A 112 -10.29 -0.44 -3.93
CA ILE A 112 -9.36 0.59 -3.45
C ILE A 112 -8.20 0.63 -4.45
N VAL A 113 -7.89 1.82 -4.96
CA VAL A 113 -6.92 2.01 -6.05
C VAL A 113 -5.79 2.92 -5.59
N PRO A 114 -4.62 2.36 -5.24
CA PRO A 114 -3.41 3.14 -5.01
C PRO A 114 -2.77 3.56 -6.35
N THR A 115 -2.38 4.82 -6.44
CA THR A 115 -1.55 5.34 -7.53
C THR A 115 -0.37 6.07 -6.93
N LEU A 116 0.83 5.56 -7.17
CA LEU A 116 2.08 6.08 -6.61
C LEU A 116 2.97 6.65 -7.72
N TYR A 117 3.78 7.62 -7.36
CA TYR A 117 4.86 8.16 -8.17
C TYR A 117 6.17 7.72 -7.54
N VAL A 118 6.90 6.86 -8.23
CA VAL A 118 8.02 6.11 -7.67
C VAL A 118 9.28 6.35 -8.49
N SER A 119 10.41 6.57 -7.84
CA SER A 119 11.74 6.47 -8.47
C SER A 119 12.62 5.50 -7.69
N SER A 120 13.64 4.99 -8.37
CA SER A 120 14.66 4.11 -7.79
C SER A 120 16.00 4.40 -8.46
N ASP A 121 17.10 4.02 -7.80
CA ASP A 121 18.42 3.88 -8.43
C ASP A 121 18.63 2.51 -9.09
N ALA A 122 17.78 1.53 -8.77
CA ALA A 122 17.80 0.19 -9.34
C ALA A 122 17.10 0.15 -10.71
N LYS A 123 17.51 -0.84 -11.54
CA LYS A 123 16.94 -1.08 -12.87
C LYS A 123 15.51 -1.65 -12.81
N ASP A 124 15.21 -2.35 -11.73
CA ASP A 124 13.89 -2.88 -11.37
C ASP A 124 13.77 -2.94 -9.84
N THR A 125 12.56 -2.89 -9.32
CA THR A 125 12.24 -3.08 -7.89
C THR A 125 10.74 -3.40 -7.79
N ASP A 126 10.26 -3.70 -6.60
CA ASP A 126 8.81 -3.74 -6.32
C ASP A 126 8.38 -2.51 -5.52
N VAL A 127 7.09 -2.18 -5.60
CA VAL A 127 6.41 -1.27 -4.66
C VAL A 127 5.16 -1.97 -4.12
N THR A 128 4.97 -1.96 -2.81
CA THR A 128 3.83 -2.56 -2.12
C THR A 128 2.95 -1.49 -1.50
N VAL A 129 1.65 -1.76 -1.42
CA VAL A 129 0.70 -0.98 -0.63
C VAL A 129 -0.14 -1.93 0.21
N LYS A 130 -0.25 -1.65 1.50
CA LYS A 130 -1.18 -2.33 2.42
C LYS A 130 -2.13 -1.31 3.03
N VAL A 131 -3.42 -1.64 3.09
CA VAL A 131 -4.46 -0.79 3.68
C VAL A 131 -4.81 -1.30 5.07
N ILE A 132 -4.96 -0.38 6.01
CA ILE A 132 -5.06 -0.66 7.45
C ILE A 132 -6.19 0.15 8.07
N ASP A 133 -6.90 -0.49 9.01
CA ASP A 133 -7.82 0.14 9.94
C ASP A 133 -7.13 0.38 11.29
N VAL A 134 -6.92 1.65 11.63
CA VAL A 134 -6.31 2.06 12.91
C VAL A 134 -7.40 2.46 13.89
N TYR A 135 -7.44 1.75 15.00
CA TYR A 135 -8.37 1.95 16.09
C TYR A 135 -7.95 3.14 16.95
N PRO A 136 -8.88 3.77 17.71
CA PRO A 136 -8.56 4.87 18.62
C PRO A 136 -7.52 4.53 19.70
N ASP A 137 -7.40 3.25 20.06
CA ASP A 137 -6.39 2.75 21.02
C ASP A 137 -5.03 2.40 20.36
N GLY A 138 -4.91 2.67 19.07
CA GLY A 138 -3.69 2.48 18.28
C GLY A 138 -3.55 1.11 17.63
N ARG A 139 -4.41 0.12 17.91
CA ARG A 139 -4.36 -1.16 17.17
C ARG A 139 -4.52 -0.92 15.66
N ALA A 140 -3.70 -1.55 14.84
CA ALA A 140 -3.64 -1.28 13.40
C ALA A 140 -3.82 -2.59 12.61
N TYR A 141 -5.04 -2.91 12.20
CA TYR A 141 -5.34 -4.18 11.52
C TYR A 141 -5.32 -4.02 10.01
N ASN A 142 -4.55 -4.88 9.33
CA ASN A 142 -4.50 -4.92 7.88
C ASN A 142 -5.82 -5.44 7.27
N LEU A 143 -6.22 -4.83 6.16
CA LEU A 143 -7.45 -5.14 5.44
C LEU A 143 -7.16 -5.86 4.11
N ASP A 144 -6.29 -5.28 3.29
CA ASP A 144 -5.86 -5.86 2.01
C ASP A 144 -4.51 -5.26 1.60
N GLU A 145 -3.82 -5.90 0.66
CA GLU A 145 -2.51 -5.48 0.18
C GLU A 145 -2.21 -5.94 -1.25
N SER A 146 -1.41 -5.14 -1.96
CA SER A 146 -1.06 -5.27 -3.37
C SER A 146 0.41 -4.97 -3.56
N ILE A 147 0.94 -5.45 -4.68
CA ILE A 147 2.33 -5.25 -5.10
C ILE A 147 2.34 -4.92 -6.58
N GLN A 148 3.29 -4.09 -7.00
CA GLN A 148 3.63 -3.92 -8.40
C GLN A 148 5.13 -4.05 -8.58
N ARG A 149 5.53 -5.01 -9.41
CA ARG A 149 6.90 -5.11 -9.91
C ARG A 149 7.10 -4.14 -11.07
N MET A 150 8.13 -3.31 -10.98
CA MET A 150 8.28 -2.13 -11.83
C MET A 150 8.50 -2.48 -13.31
N ARG A 151 9.10 -3.63 -13.62
CA ARG A 151 9.25 -4.09 -15.01
C ARG A 151 7.93 -4.40 -15.72
N TYR A 152 6.85 -4.59 -14.98
CA TYR A 152 5.50 -4.88 -15.50
C TYR A 152 4.54 -3.68 -15.38
N ARG A 153 5.03 -2.50 -15.01
CA ARG A 153 4.21 -1.30 -14.74
C ARG A 153 3.35 -0.84 -15.92
N ASP A 154 3.76 -1.14 -17.15
CA ASP A 154 3.05 -0.75 -18.37
C ASP A 154 2.00 -1.79 -18.82
N GLY A 155 1.92 -2.93 -18.11
CA GLY A 155 1.00 -4.03 -18.37
C GLY A 155 1.73 -5.38 -18.54
N TYR A 156 1.07 -6.46 -18.12
CA TYR A 156 1.63 -7.82 -18.18
C TYR A 156 1.71 -8.38 -19.61
N ASP A 157 1.00 -7.79 -20.56
CA ASP A 157 1.02 -8.10 -21.99
C ASP A 157 2.04 -7.24 -22.77
N LYS A 158 2.70 -6.28 -22.11
CA LYS A 158 3.67 -5.37 -22.73
C LYS A 158 5.11 -5.89 -22.58
N PRO A 159 6.04 -5.43 -23.44
CA PRO A 159 7.46 -5.67 -23.23
C PRO A 159 7.91 -5.18 -21.85
N LEU A 160 8.91 -5.83 -21.28
CA LEU A 160 9.50 -5.41 -20.01
C LEU A 160 10.03 -3.98 -20.10
N ALA A 161 9.73 -3.18 -19.09
CA ALA A 161 10.14 -1.79 -19.03
C ALA A 161 11.16 -1.57 -17.90
N TRP A 162 12.31 -0.97 -18.18
CA TRP A 162 13.34 -0.74 -17.16
C TRP A 162 13.21 0.62 -16.51
N MET A 163 13.63 0.74 -15.25
CA MET A 163 13.77 2.03 -14.58
C MET A 163 15.11 2.67 -14.93
N GLU A 164 15.09 3.98 -15.13
CA GLU A 164 16.27 4.83 -15.24
C GLU A 164 16.52 5.45 -13.85
N PRO A 165 17.77 5.49 -13.36
CA PRO A 165 18.07 6.03 -12.04
C PRO A 165 17.50 7.44 -11.83
N GLY A 166 16.70 7.60 -10.78
CA GLY A 166 16.09 8.89 -10.39
C GLY A 166 14.91 9.36 -11.25
N LYS A 167 14.57 8.66 -12.33
CA LYS A 167 13.37 8.99 -13.11
C LYS A 167 12.11 8.59 -12.35
N VAL A 168 11.12 9.50 -12.30
CA VAL A 168 9.85 9.27 -11.62
C VAL A 168 8.86 8.59 -12.56
N TYR A 169 8.27 7.49 -12.10
CA TYR A 169 7.28 6.70 -12.81
C TYR A 169 5.95 6.72 -12.08
N LYS A 170 4.87 7.01 -12.79
CA LYS A 170 3.51 6.82 -12.28
C LYS A 170 3.16 5.34 -12.35
N VAL A 171 2.65 4.79 -11.25
CA VAL A 171 2.27 3.39 -11.13
C VAL A 171 0.91 3.30 -10.44
N THR A 172 -0.07 2.77 -11.15
CA THR A 172 -1.35 2.39 -10.55
C THR A 172 -1.30 0.92 -10.23
N LEU A 173 -1.36 0.59 -8.94
CA LEU A 173 -1.33 -0.79 -8.48
C LEU A 173 -2.63 -1.49 -8.86
N GLN A 174 -2.58 -2.82 -8.96
CA GLN A 174 -3.80 -3.61 -9.11
C GLN A 174 -4.78 -3.28 -7.97
N PRO A 175 -6.07 -3.04 -8.28
CA PRO A 175 -7.05 -2.66 -7.28
C PRO A 175 -7.13 -3.70 -6.16
N LEU A 176 -7.05 -3.20 -4.94
CA LEU A 176 -7.43 -3.91 -3.74
C LEU A 176 -8.96 -3.97 -3.66
N THR A 177 -9.51 -4.83 -2.82
CA THR A 177 -10.95 -4.85 -2.57
C THR A 177 -11.24 -5.16 -1.11
N THR A 178 -12.14 -4.40 -0.48
CA THR A 178 -12.53 -4.64 0.91
C THR A 178 -13.99 -4.30 1.15
N SER A 179 -14.49 -4.74 2.30
CA SER A 179 -15.71 -4.24 2.94
C SER A 179 -15.41 -4.10 4.43
N ASN A 180 -15.08 -2.88 4.86
CA ASN A 180 -14.76 -2.55 6.24
C ASN A 180 -15.50 -1.30 6.67
N TYR A 181 -16.01 -1.30 7.90
CA TYR A 181 -16.57 -0.14 8.55
C TYR A 181 -15.59 0.41 9.56
N PHE A 182 -15.10 1.61 9.26
CA PHE A 182 -14.27 2.38 10.18
C PHE A 182 -15.22 3.10 11.13
N ALA A 183 -15.25 2.71 12.41
CA ALA A 183 -16.07 3.40 13.39
C ALA A 183 -15.57 4.85 13.62
N ALA A 184 -16.40 5.70 14.22
CA ALA A 184 -15.97 7.06 14.55
C ALA A 184 -14.68 7.02 15.41
N GLY A 185 -13.70 7.85 15.07
CA GLY A 185 -12.38 7.86 15.70
C GLY A 185 -11.34 6.93 15.06
N HIS A 186 -11.76 5.97 14.23
CA HIS A 186 -10.82 5.14 13.45
C HIS A 186 -10.14 5.98 12.36
N ARG A 187 -9.00 5.52 11.87
CA ARG A 187 -8.26 6.16 10.77
C ARG A 187 -8.02 5.16 9.64
N LEU A 188 -8.04 5.68 8.42
CA LEU A 188 -7.46 4.98 7.27
C LEU A 188 -5.94 5.14 7.35
N ARG A 189 -5.23 4.02 7.25
CA ARG A 189 -3.77 4.04 7.09
C ARG A 189 -3.37 3.23 5.87
N ILE A 190 -2.27 3.65 5.24
CA ILE A 190 -1.55 2.81 4.31
C ILE A 190 -0.09 2.65 4.72
N GLU A 191 0.45 1.48 4.42
CA GLU A 191 1.88 1.23 4.40
C GLU A 191 2.37 1.19 2.95
N VAL A 192 3.51 1.79 2.66
CA VAL A 192 4.24 1.66 1.39
C VAL A 192 5.62 1.08 1.65
N SER A 193 6.01 0.06 0.90
CA SER A 193 7.34 -0.54 0.97
C SER A 193 7.74 -1.13 -0.40
N SER A 194 8.75 -1.99 -0.44
CA SER A 194 9.22 -2.69 -1.64
C SER A 194 9.30 -4.21 -1.47
N SER A 195 8.73 -4.74 -0.39
CA SER A 195 8.62 -6.19 -0.20
C SER A 195 7.46 -6.55 0.71
N ASN A 196 7.03 -7.81 0.61
CA ASN A 196 6.05 -8.44 1.47
C ASN A 196 6.21 -9.96 1.32
N PHE A 197 7.25 -10.50 1.94
CA PHE A 197 7.74 -11.87 1.74
C PHE A 197 7.30 -12.79 2.89
N PRO A 198 6.82 -14.03 2.66
CA PRO A 198 6.85 -14.76 1.39
C PRO A 198 5.55 -14.69 0.58
N ARG A 199 4.64 -13.74 0.86
CA ARG A 199 3.41 -13.61 0.06
C ARG A 199 3.74 -13.33 -1.40
N PHE A 200 4.73 -12.48 -1.63
CA PHE A 200 5.32 -12.25 -2.93
C PHE A 200 6.81 -12.62 -2.91
N ASP A 201 7.33 -13.07 -4.06
CA ASP A 201 8.76 -13.26 -4.22
C ASP A 201 9.49 -11.92 -4.11
N ARG A 202 10.70 -11.95 -3.55
CA ARG A 202 11.52 -10.75 -3.37
C ARG A 202 11.99 -10.26 -4.74
N ASN A 203 11.93 -8.95 -4.99
CA ASN A 203 12.70 -8.38 -6.09
C ASN A 203 14.18 -8.37 -5.71
N LEU A 204 15.06 -8.85 -6.58
CA LEU A 204 16.51 -8.82 -6.37
C LEU A 204 17.15 -7.53 -6.91
N ASN A 205 16.34 -6.65 -7.50
CA ASN A 205 16.68 -5.30 -7.97
C ASN A 205 17.67 -5.23 -9.15
N THR A 206 18.10 -6.38 -9.68
CA THR A 206 19.07 -6.49 -10.79
C THR A 206 18.44 -6.27 -12.17
N GLY A 207 17.12 -6.46 -12.28
CA GLY A 207 16.42 -6.60 -13.56
C GLY A 207 16.68 -7.94 -14.28
N GLY A 208 17.35 -8.89 -13.62
CA GLY A 208 17.57 -10.24 -14.11
C GLY A 208 16.35 -11.15 -13.93
N ARG A 209 16.54 -12.45 -14.03
CA ARG A 209 15.47 -13.43 -13.88
C ARG A 209 15.36 -13.84 -12.41
N ASN A 210 14.44 -13.25 -11.66
CA ASN A 210 14.29 -13.50 -10.22
C ASN A 210 14.22 -14.97 -9.81
N TYR A 211 13.74 -15.88 -10.68
CA TYR A 211 13.59 -17.30 -10.34
C TYR A 211 14.90 -18.10 -10.30
N ASP A 212 15.99 -17.61 -10.90
CA ASP A 212 17.30 -18.29 -10.91
C ASP A 212 18.46 -17.40 -10.41
N GLU A 213 18.14 -16.22 -9.92
CA GLU A 213 19.09 -15.32 -9.27
C GLU A 213 19.15 -15.58 -7.76
N ALA A 214 20.36 -15.47 -7.20
CA ALA A 214 20.63 -15.69 -5.78
C ALA A 214 21.17 -14.45 -5.05
N ALA A 215 21.72 -13.49 -5.79
CA ALA A 215 22.30 -12.27 -5.24
C ALA A 215 21.47 -11.06 -5.67
N GLY A 216 20.93 -10.35 -4.69
CA GLY A 216 20.27 -9.06 -4.89
C GLY A 216 21.23 -7.89 -4.78
N ILE A 217 20.76 -6.72 -5.21
CA ILE A 217 21.38 -5.44 -4.92
C ILE A 217 20.42 -4.60 -4.07
N ILE A 218 20.99 -3.76 -3.20
CA ILE A 218 20.20 -2.80 -2.43
C ILE A 218 19.66 -1.73 -3.37
N ALA A 219 18.38 -1.39 -3.22
CA ALA A 219 17.72 -0.31 -3.95
C ALA A 219 17.36 0.84 -3.02
N HIS A 220 17.54 2.08 -3.49
CA HIS A 220 17.11 3.30 -2.82
C HIS A 220 15.84 3.81 -3.52
N ASN A 221 14.70 3.52 -2.90
CA ASN A 221 13.39 3.81 -3.47
C ASN A 221 12.82 5.08 -2.85
N VAL A 222 12.08 5.83 -3.67
CA VAL A 222 11.52 7.12 -3.28
C VAL A 222 10.07 7.20 -3.71
N ILE A 223 9.19 7.60 -2.79
CA ILE A 223 7.78 7.91 -3.06
C ILE A 223 7.63 9.42 -3.12
N HIS A 224 7.20 9.90 -4.28
CA HIS A 224 7.00 11.32 -4.56
C HIS A 224 5.55 11.70 -4.26
N HIS A 225 5.35 12.79 -3.54
CA HIS A 225 4.02 13.35 -3.27
C HIS A 225 4.09 14.88 -3.34
N SER A 226 3.64 15.43 -4.46
CA SER A 226 3.66 16.86 -4.73
C SER A 226 2.56 17.24 -5.73
N ALA A 227 2.47 18.51 -6.10
CA ALA A 227 1.55 18.97 -7.13
C ALA A 227 1.84 18.31 -8.50
N GLN A 228 3.12 18.03 -8.79
CA GLN A 228 3.53 17.34 -10.02
C GLN A 228 3.35 15.82 -9.92
N TYR A 229 3.57 15.27 -8.72
CA TYR A 229 3.55 13.84 -8.45
C TYR A 229 2.52 13.50 -7.37
N PRO A 230 1.21 13.62 -7.64
CA PRO A 230 0.18 13.46 -6.62
C PRO A 230 -0.08 11.97 -6.31
N SER A 231 0.84 11.33 -5.58
CA SER A 231 0.61 9.99 -5.04
C SER A 231 -0.65 9.97 -4.18
N GLN A 232 -1.50 8.99 -4.41
CA GLN A 232 -2.85 8.95 -3.85
C GLN A 232 -3.37 7.54 -3.65
N ILE A 233 -4.39 7.42 -2.81
CA ILE A 233 -5.23 6.24 -2.68
C ILE A 233 -6.70 6.66 -2.84
N THR A 234 -7.41 6.00 -3.76
CA THR A 234 -8.84 6.19 -3.94
C THR A 234 -9.59 5.03 -3.30
N ILE A 235 -10.39 5.31 -2.27
CA ILE A 235 -11.23 4.34 -1.56
C ILE A 235 -12.69 4.45 -2.01
N THR A 236 -13.47 3.39 -1.83
CA THR A 236 -14.90 3.37 -2.18
C THR A 236 -15.77 3.51 -0.93
N VAL A 237 -16.29 4.71 -0.68
CA VAL A 237 -17.08 5.04 0.52
C VAL A 237 -18.57 4.86 0.25
N VAL A 238 -19.28 4.12 1.11
CA VAL A 238 -20.73 3.96 1.05
C VAL A 238 -21.41 4.97 1.97
N ARG A 239 -22.41 5.69 1.46
CA ARG A 239 -23.22 6.67 2.19
C ARG A 239 -24.69 6.30 2.17
#